data_AF-A0A1Q3LG06-F1
#
_entry.id   AF-A0A1Q3LG06-F1
#
_cell.length_a   1.000
_cell.length_b   1.000
_cell.length_c   1.000
_cell.angle_alpha   90.00
_cell.angle_beta   90.00
_cell.angle_gamma   90.00
#
_symmetry.space_group_name_H-M   'P 1'
#
loop_
_entity.id
_entity.type
_entity.pdbx_description
1 polymer ?
#
loop_
_entity_poly.entity_id
_entity_poly.type
_entity_poly.pdbx_seq_one_letter_code
_entity_poly.pdbx_strand_id
1 'polypeptide(L)' 'MERLHKSCSRLIWLNPLLRYGAYEPKSQGNKAMLPHVDEFRPVHNLESLAGLIAALGTHAAGTDGRLAGWQTELRQG' A
#
# COMPACT_ATOMS: atom_id res chain seq x y z
N MET A 1 -13.65 -8.36 -2.22
CA MET A 1 -13.22 -7.02 -1.75
C MET A 1 -14.18 -6.44 -0.71
N GLU A 2 -15.50 -6.44 -0.95
CA GLU A 2 -16.49 -5.91 0.02
C GLU A 2 -16.39 -6.57 1.42
N ARG A 3 -16.13 -7.88 1.48
CA ARG A 3 -15.86 -8.58 2.75
C ARG A 3 -14.57 -8.15 3.43
N LEU A 4 -13.53 -7.78 2.68
CA LEU A 4 -12.23 -7.39 3.25
C LEU A 4 -12.34 -6.01 3.90
N HIS A 5 -13.02 -5.06 3.24
CA HIS A 5 -13.32 -3.74 3.80
C HIS A 5 -14.32 -3.78 4.97
N LYS A 6 -15.16 -4.81 5.05
CA LYS A 6 -16.02 -5.05 6.24
C LYS A 6 -15.28 -5.65 7.44
N SER A 7 -14.15 -6.31 7.22
CA SER A 7 -13.35 -6.97 8.28
C SER A 7 -12.14 -6.15 8.73
N CYS A 8 -11.75 -5.13 7.97
CA CYS A 8 -10.56 -4.34 8.21
C CYS A 8 -10.85 -2.88 7.87
N SER A 9 -10.71 -1.99 8.86
CA SER A 9 -10.91 -0.54 8.68
C SER A 9 -9.76 0.15 7.95
N ARG A 10 -8.59 -0.51 7.86
CA ARG A 10 -7.38 0.02 7.21
C ARG A 10 -6.43 -1.11 6.80
N LEU A 11 -6.30 -1.34 5.50
CA LEU A 11 -5.45 -2.35 4.89
C LEU A 11 -4.10 -1.76 4.50
N ILE A 12 -3.07 -2.05 5.31
CA ILE A 12 -1.68 -1.69 5.05
C ILE A 12 -0.98 -2.88 4.38
N TRP A 13 -0.52 -2.70 3.14
CA TRP A 13 0.28 -3.70 2.44
C TRP A 13 1.76 -3.36 2.54
N LEU A 14 2.54 -4.26 3.14
CA LEU A 14 3.98 -4.12 3.28
C LEU A 14 4.72 -4.76 2.11
N ASN A 15 5.73 -4.06 1.58
CA ASN A 15 6.50 -4.53 0.46
C ASN A 15 7.98 -4.08 0.53
N PRO A 16 8.93 -5.00 0.82
CA PRO A 16 10.36 -4.70 0.87
C PRO A 16 10.96 -4.17 -0.45
N LEU A 17 10.29 -4.41 -1.58
CA LEU A 17 10.76 -4.01 -2.90
C LEU A 17 10.52 -2.53 -3.21
N LEU A 18 9.70 -1.83 -2.41
CA LEU A 18 9.42 -0.39 -2.60
C LEU A 18 10.61 0.53 -2.34
N ARG A 19 11.75 -0.02 -1.91
CA ARG A 19 13.03 0.71 -1.84
C ARG A 19 13.61 1.02 -3.21
N TYR A 20 13.23 0.23 -4.21
CA TYR A 20 13.73 0.39 -5.57
C TYR A 20 12.80 1.34 -6.32
N GLY A 21 13.33 2.46 -6.81
CA GLY A 21 12.54 3.46 -7.55
C GLY A 21 11.89 2.93 -8.84
N ALA A 22 12.37 1.78 -9.33
CA ALA A 22 11.83 1.09 -10.51
C ALA A 22 10.79 -0.01 -10.17
N TYR A 23 10.31 -0.09 -8.91
CA TYR A 23 9.25 -1.03 -8.57
C TYR A 23 7.97 -0.68 -9.34
N GLU A 24 7.38 -1.68 -10.00
CA GLU A 24 6.11 -1.56 -10.70
C GLU A 24 5.21 -2.78 -10.40
N PRO A 25 3.90 -2.60 -10.21
CA PRO A 25 2.97 -3.69 -9.94
C PRO A 25 2.56 -4.42 -11.23
N LYS A 26 3.49 -5.21 -11.80
CA LYS A 26 3.29 -5.90 -13.09
C LYS A 26 2.40 -7.15 -13.00
N SER A 27 2.43 -7.86 -11.88
CA SER A 27 1.68 -9.11 -11.73
C SER A 27 0.18 -8.87 -11.64
N GLN A 28 -0.62 -9.82 -12.15
CA GLN A 28 -2.08 -9.76 -12.07
C GLN A 28 -2.57 -9.64 -10.61
N GLY A 29 -1.94 -10.36 -9.69
CA GLY A 29 -2.26 -10.26 -8.26
C GLY A 29 -2.03 -8.86 -7.69
N ASN A 30 -0.94 -8.20 -8.06
CA ASN A 30 -0.65 -6.84 -7.58
C ASN A 30 -1.66 -5.83 -8.12
N LYS A 31 -1.96 -5.92 -9.43
CA LYS A 31 -2.95 -5.07 -10.09
C LYS A 31 -4.35 -5.25 -9.49
N ALA A 32 -4.73 -6.49 -9.17
CA ALA A 32 -6.02 -6.78 -8.58
C ALA A 32 -6.15 -6.31 -7.12
N MET A 33 -5.05 -6.27 -6.36
CA MET A 33 -5.06 -5.91 -4.94
C MET A 33 -4.89 -4.41 -4.68
N LEU A 34 -4.05 -3.73 -5.45
CA LEU A 34 -3.69 -2.31 -5.23
C LEU A 34 -4.86 -1.32 -5.15
N PRO A 35 -5.94 -1.44 -5.94
CA PRO A 35 -7.09 -0.55 -5.83
C PRO A 35 -7.81 -0.58 -4.49
N HIS A 36 -7.50 -1.57 -3.64
CA HIS A 36 -8.21 -1.86 -2.41
C HIS A 36 -7.36 -1.75 -1.14
N VAL A 37 -6.06 -1.45 -1.28
CA VAL A 37 -5.19 -1.15 -0.13
C VAL A 37 -5.26 0.33 0.20
N ASP A 38 -5.25 0.65 1.49
CA ASP A 38 -5.25 2.03 1.97
C ASP A 38 -3.83 2.58 1.98
N GLU A 39 -2.86 1.73 2.32
CA GLU A 39 -1.45 2.12 2.38
C GLU A 39 -0.55 1.04 1.80
N PHE A 40 0.51 1.47 1.13
CA PHE A 40 1.49 0.58 0.54
C PHE A 40 2.91 0.99 0.94
N ARG A 41 3.45 0.32 1.95
CA ARG A 41 4.64 0.80 2.68
C ARG A 41 5.87 -0.08 2.49
N PRO A 42 7.08 0.51 2.42
CA PRO A 42 8.32 -0.26 2.48
C PRO A 42 8.50 -0.92 3.86
N VAL A 43 9.19 -2.06 3.90
CA VAL A 43 9.59 -2.75 5.14
C VAL A 43 10.96 -3.44 5.00
N HIS A 44 11.97 -2.69 4.56
CA HIS A 44 13.27 -3.24 4.17
C HIS A 44 14.45 -2.82 5.05
N ASN A 45 14.22 -1.92 6.01
CA ASN A 45 15.22 -1.44 6.96
C ASN A 45 14.55 -0.87 8.23
N LEU A 46 15.35 -0.52 9.24
CA LEU A 46 14.87 0.02 10.51
C LEU A 46 14.08 1.32 10.37
N GLU A 47 14.47 2.20 9.45
CA GLU A 47 13.75 3.45 9.18
C GLU A 47 12.33 3.18 8.66
N SER A 48 12.19 2.27 7.70
CA SER A 48 10.89 1.87 7.16
C SER A 48 10.01 1.16 8.20
N LEU A 49 10.62 0.40 9.13
CA LEU A 49 9.92 -0.21 10.27
C LEU A 49 9.46 0.85 11.27
N ALA A 50 10.29 1.86 11.58
CA ALA A 50 9.88 2.98 12.41
C ALA A 50 8.70 3.74 11.79
N GLY A 51 8.72 3.95 10.47
CA GLY A 51 7.60 4.52 9.72
C GLY A 51 6.32 3.66 9.78
N LEU A 52 6.45 2.33 9.78
CA LEU A 52 5.32 1.41 10.00
C LEU A 52 4.77 1.53 11.42
N ILE A 53 5.62 1.56 12.44
CA ILE A 53 5.19 1.69 13.85
C ILE A 53 4.45 3.01 14.06
N ALA A 54 4.97 4.12 13.54
CA ALA A 54 4.30 5.41 13.58
C ALA A 54 2.92 5.34 12.90
N ALA A 55 2.85 4.72 11.73
CA ALA A 55 1.60 4.55 11.00
C ALA A 55 0.57 3.71 11.78
N LEU A 56 0.99 2.64 12.45
CA LEU A 56 0.11 1.82 13.29
C LEU A 56 -0.38 2.56 14.53
N GLY A 57 0.42 3.47 15.08
CA GLY A 57 0.04 4.33 16.21
C GLY A 57 -0.98 5.43 15.85
N THR A 58 -1.14 5.75 14.57
CA THR A 58 -2.14 6.72 14.09
C THR A 58 -3.36 6.02 13.51
N HIS A 59 -4.57 6.49 13.83
CA HIS A 59 -5.81 5.99 13.21
C HIS A 59 -6.14 6.62 11.85
N ALA A 60 -5.43 7.66 11.43
CA ALA A 60 -5.61 8.26 10.12
C ALA A 60 -4.87 7.45 9.04
N ALA A 61 -5.51 7.27 7.88
CA ALA A 61 -4.86 6.71 6.71
C ALA A 61 -3.82 7.73 6.19
N GLY A 62 -2.57 7.30 6.06
CA GLY A 62 -1.53 8.13 5.45
C GLY A 62 -1.69 8.17 3.94
N THR A 63 -1.60 9.35 3.32
CA THR A 63 -1.61 9.49 1.86
C THR A 63 -0.23 9.12 1.29
N ASP A 64 -0.10 7.94 0.66
CA ASP A 64 1.08 7.61 -0.18
C ASP A 64 0.83 8.07 -1.63
N GLY A 65 1.57 9.08 -2.08
CA GLY A 65 1.45 9.63 -3.44
C GLY A 65 1.75 8.62 -4.55
N ARG A 66 2.58 7.60 -4.29
CA ARG A 66 2.87 6.52 -5.26
C ARG A 66 1.66 5.61 -5.43
N LEU A 67 0.99 5.32 -4.32
CA LEU A 67 -0.24 4.52 -4.32
C LEU A 67 -1.35 5.25 -5.09
N ALA A 68 -1.49 6.57 -4.90
CA ALA A 68 -2.46 7.37 -5.64
C ALA A 68 -2.24 7.29 -7.17
N GLY A 69 -0.98 7.32 -7.63
CA GLY A 69 -0.63 7.14 -9.04
C GLY A 69 -1.10 5.78 -9.58
N TRP A 70 -0.68 4.69 -8.94
CA TRP A 70 -1.07 3.34 -9.37
C TRP A 70 -2.57 3.06 -9.27
N GLN A 71 -3.25 3.59 -8.25
CA GLN A 71 -4.69 3.45 -8.13
C GLN A 71 -5.43 4.17 -9.26
N THR A 72 -4.90 5.33 -9.71
CA THR A 72 -5.46 6.07 -10.83
C THR A 72 -5.28 5.30 -12.13
N GLU A 73 -4.07 4.82 -12.40
CA GLU A 73 -3.75 4.02 -13.60
C GLU A 73 -4.60 2.74 -13.69
N LEU A 74 -4.71 2.00 -12.58
CA LEU A 74 -5.39 0.70 -12.55
C LEU A 74 -6.92 0.80 -12.56
N ARG A 75 -7.49 1.98 -12.28
CA ARG A 75 -8.94 2.22 -12.39
C ARG A 75 -9.38 2.64 -13.80
N GLN A 76 -8.44 3.03 -14.67
CA GLN A 76 -8.72 3.49 -16.03
C GLN A 76 -8.54 2.41 -17.12
N GLY A 77 -8.01 1.24 -16.78
CA GLY A 77 -7.80 0.13 -17.71
C GLY A 77 -8.54 -1.15 -17.33
#